data_AF-A0A0N4TNP5-F1
#
_entry.id   AF-A0A0N4TNP5-F1
#
_cell.length_a   1.000
_cell.length_b   1.000
_cell.length_c   1.000
_cell.angle_alpha   90.00
_cell.angle_beta   90.00
_cell.angle_gamma   90.00
#
_symmetry.space_group_name_H-M   'P 1'
#
loop_
_entity.id
_entity.type
_entity.pdbx_description
1 polymer ?
#
loop_
_entity_poly.entity_id
_entity_poly.type
_entity_poly.pdbx_seq_one_letter_code
_entity_poly.pdbx_strand_id
1 'polypeptide(L)'
;MPVTDNTKKIIRDCRLNDIEMNVNYGGGRRRAVSRQTAEEQVLDRISRNAEERLTRKRQAREEARQIRLEQLEKQYREAETDGCKGDEEGIKDNIPTTSTSRGGTPSRDSKALERAALKVFILIFQAFYFSVVQYFKEKVSELQNKFQRAMFMYSQLDNEKSALLYEIDLLKDEMEEKEQLLSQANRESRDLATEVKLLKRTIDGLNAQHATLRSEIAQRDQIIQENGLVLAEQEKSDALLNGTDNVQTTPLIFSQTTIALVEKAVPGSSSIDEKVKRLVDVNKKMRQQVEEAEQSLYVRRTARADLMNSAQNGILGDELQRDAAKQLAEIKFKLQEAERENTNYQGNLIRVDGQMKRYKAAAEQAEKELLELKSQNRQLKKELRDKDNVLDEAKETNRHLQNRIEKLRLSGSRRPL
;
A
#
# COMPACT_ATOMS: atom_id res chain seq x y z
N MET A 1 -37.15 31.86 -22.23
CA MET A 1 -37.66 30.60 -22.82
C MET A 1 -36.71 29.48 -22.41
N PRO A 2 -37.03 28.72 -21.35
CA PRO A 2 -36.18 27.63 -20.86
C PRO A 2 -36.49 26.34 -21.62
N VAL A 3 -35.43 25.59 -21.96
CA VAL A 3 -35.52 24.23 -22.49
C VAL A 3 -35.41 23.25 -21.32
N THR A 4 -36.26 22.25 -21.38
CA THR A 4 -36.71 21.34 -20.34
C THR A 4 -35.67 20.33 -19.84
N ASP A 5 -35.58 20.22 -18.51
CA ASP A 5 -35.07 19.09 -17.74
C ASP A 5 -35.82 17.80 -18.10
N ASN A 6 -35.13 16.81 -18.69
CA ASN A 6 -35.69 15.45 -18.75
C ASN A 6 -34.65 14.33 -18.96
N THR A 7 -33.50 14.38 -18.29
CA THR A 7 -32.50 13.29 -18.34
C THR A 7 -31.86 12.95 -17.00
N LYS A 8 -32.55 13.19 -15.87
CA LYS A 8 -32.06 12.81 -14.52
C LYS A 8 -33.04 12.00 -13.68
N LYS A 9 -33.83 11.12 -14.29
CA LYS A 9 -34.78 10.27 -13.53
C LYS A 9 -34.94 8.82 -14.03
N ILE A 10 -33.85 8.19 -14.49
CA ILE A 10 -33.82 6.73 -14.74
C ILE A 10 -32.51 6.12 -14.20
N ILE A 11 -32.05 6.58 -13.04
CA ILE A 11 -31.00 5.90 -12.26
C ILE A 11 -31.36 6.11 -10.78
N ARG A 12 -32.42 5.46 -10.30
CA ARG A 12 -32.55 5.25 -8.84
C ARG A 12 -33.44 4.11 -8.34
N ASP A 13 -34.22 3.42 -9.16
CA ASP A 13 -35.06 2.33 -8.66
C ASP A 13 -34.68 1.00 -9.29
N CYS A 14 -33.60 0.40 -8.75
CA CYS A 14 -33.30 -1.03 -8.85
C CYS A 14 -32.37 -1.40 -7.68
N ARG A 15 -32.90 -1.37 -6.46
CA ARG A 15 -32.42 -2.16 -5.33
C ARG A 15 -33.60 -2.91 -4.75
N LEU A 16 -33.34 -4.15 -4.35
CA LEU A 16 -34.23 -5.14 -3.74
C LEU A 16 -34.91 -6.07 -4.75
N ASN A 17 -34.14 -7.07 -5.18
CA ASN A 17 -34.60 -8.45 -5.23
C ASN A 17 -33.41 -9.33 -4.81
N ASP A 18 -33.45 -9.77 -3.56
CA ASP A 18 -32.59 -10.81 -3.03
C ASP A 18 -32.93 -12.12 -3.75
N ILE A 19 -32.03 -12.56 -4.64
CA ILE A 19 -32.06 -13.91 -5.20
C ILE A 19 -31.01 -14.71 -4.42
N GLU A 20 -31.48 -15.44 -3.42
CA GLU A 20 -30.74 -16.53 -2.80
C GLU A 20 -30.45 -17.61 -3.85
N MET A 21 -29.27 -17.55 -4.47
CA MET A 21 -28.71 -18.66 -5.23
C MET A 21 -28.04 -19.63 -4.24
N ASN A 22 -28.83 -20.58 -3.74
CA ASN A 22 -28.34 -21.74 -3.02
C ASN A 22 -27.62 -22.69 -4.00
N VAL A 23 -26.32 -22.49 -4.19
CA VAL A 23 -25.46 -23.40 -4.95
C VAL A 23 -24.80 -24.37 -3.99
N ASN A 24 -25.44 -25.52 -3.80
CA ASN A 24 -24.90 -26.66 -3.09
C ASN A 24 -23.93 -27.42 -4.01
N TYR A 25 -22.61 -27.24 -3.83
CA TYR A 25 -21.60 -28.15 -4.39
C TYR A 25 -21.10 -29.10 -3.31
N GLY A 26 -21.25 -30.39 -3.61
CA GLY A 26 -20.87 -31.52 -2.77
C GLY A 26 -19.41 -31.47 -2.30
N GLY A 27 -19.22 -32.10 -1.13
CA GLY A 27 -17.97 -32.09 -0.40
C GLY A 27 -16.81 -32.84 -1.06
N GLY A 28 -15.61 -32.52 -0.56
CA GLY A 28 -14.58 -33.53 -0.38
C GLY A 28 -13.45 -33.58 -1.40
N ARG A 29 -12.77 -32.46 -1.67
CA ARG A 29 -11.35 -32.53 -2.05
C ARG A 29 -10.60 -31.34 -1.43
N ARG A 30 -9.79 -31.63 -0.41
CA ARG A 30 -8.87 -30.65 0.20
C ARG A 30 -7.94 -30.15 -0.90
N ARG A 31 -8.23 -28.96 -1.44
CA ARG A 31 -7.28 -28.24 -2.30
C ARG A 31 -6.10 -27.87 -1.41
N ALA A 32 -4.89 -28.18 -1.84
CA ALA A 32 -3.68 -27.70 -1.20
C ALA A 32 -3.81 -26.18 -1.07
N VAL A 33 -3.68 -25.67 0.15
CA VAL A 33 -3.60 -24.24 0.42
C VAL A 33 -2.46 -23.72 -0.45
N SER A 34 -2.79 -22.87 -1.44
CA SER A 34 -1.79 -22.20 -2.26
C SER A 34 -0.76 -21.60 -1.32
N ARG A 35 0.53 -21.89 -1.55
CA ARG A 35 1.61 -21.38 -0.70
C ARG A 35 1.53 -19.85 -0.50
N GLN A 36 0.97 -19.14 -1.48
CA GLN A 36 0.69 -17.71 -1.44
C GLN A 36 -0.37 -17.33 -0.40
N THR A 37 -1.44 -18.12 -0.20
CA THR A 37 -2.49 -17.81 0.80
C THR A 37 -2.05 -18.15 2.23
N ALA A 38 -1.16 -19.13 2.40
CA ALA A 38 -0.54 -19.41 3.69
C ALA A 38 0.48 -18.32 4.09
N GLU A 39 1.28 -17.83 3.12
CA GLU A 39 2.22 -16.73 3.33
C GLU A 39 1.50 -15.41 3.62
N GLU A 40 0.41 -15.11 2.91
CA GLU A 40 -0.43 -13.94 3.15
C GLU A 40 -1.06 -13.95 4.55
N GLN A 41 -1.57 -15.09 5.02
CA GLN A 41 -2.09 -15.24 6.39
C GLN A 41 -1.02 -15.08 7.47
N VAL A 42 0.23 -15.45 7.18
CA VAL A 42 1.35 -15.25 8.11
C VAL A 42 1.75 -13.78 8.16
N LEU A 43 1.80 -13.08 7.02
CA LEU A 43 2.06 -11.65 6.96
C LEU A 43 0.99 -10.84 7.69
N ASP A 44 -0.28 -11.20 7.51
CA ASP A 44 -1.40 -10.57 8.20
C ASP A 44 -1.33 -10.69 9.73
N ARG A 45 -0.90 -11.87 10.22
CA ARG A 45 -0.67 -12.10 11.66
C ARG A 45 0.53 -11.32 12.18
N ILE A 46 1.60 -11.19 11.39
CA ILE A 46 2.78 -10.41 11.77
C ILE A 46 2.43 -8.93 11.85
N SER A 47 1.68 -8.39 10.89
CA SER A 47 1.20 -7.01 10.89
C SER A 47 0.32 -6.72 12.10
N ARG A 48 -0.68 -7.57 12.39
CA ARG A 48 -1.54 -7.44 13.58
C ARG A 48 -0.75 -7.53 14.89
N ASN A 49 0.22 -8.44 14.99
CA ASN A 49 1.05 -8.57 16.19
C ASN A 49 1.99 -7.36 16.37
N ALA A 50 2.51 -6.80 15.27
CA ALA A 50 3.30 -5.57 15.29
C ALA A 50 2.46 -4.36 15.72
N GLU A 51 1.22 -4.24 15.23
CA GLU A 51 0.26 -3.22 15.65
C GLU A 51 -0.09 -3.36 17.13
N GLU A 52 -0.42 -4.55 17.62
CA GLU A 52 -0.68 -4.80 19.04
C GLU A 52 0.52 -4.45 19.94
N ARG A 53 1.73 -4.69 19.46
CA ARG A 53 2.95 -4.36 20.20
C ARG A 53 3.19 -2.86 20.24
N LEU A 54 2.85 -2.15 19.17
CA LEU A 54 2.88 -0.68 19.11
C LEU A 54 1.82 -0.06 20.02
N THR A 55 0.60 -0.58 20.03
CA THR A 55 -0.49 -0.08 20.89
C THR A 55 -0.18 -0.32 22.37
N ARG A 56 0.30 -1.51 22.76
CA ARG A 56 0.76 -1.76 24.15
C ARG A 56 1.90 -0.81 24.56
N LYS A 57 2.81 -0.48 23.64
CA LYS A 57 3.90 0.48 23.92
C LYS A 57 3.38 1.91 24.09
N ARG A 58 2.34 2.31 23.33
CA ARG A 58 1.65 3.60 23.50
C ARG A 58 0.90 3.65 24.83
N GLN A 59 0.15 2.61 25.17
CA GLN A 59 -0.57 2.50 26.45
C GLN A 59 0.39 2.55 27.65
N ALA A 60 1.50 1.81 27.63
CA ALA A 60 2.48 1.86 28.71
C ALA A 60 3.13 3.25 28.87
N ARG A 61 3.27 4.01 27.78
CA ARG A 61 3.76 5.39 27.84
C ARG A 61 2.71 6.34 28.40
N GLU A 62 1.44 6.17 28.05
CA GLU A 62 0.33 6.92 28.63
C GLU A 62 0.17 6.63 30.12
N GLU A 63 0.24 5.37 30.54
CA GLU A 63 0.23 4.97 31.95
C GLU A 63 1.42 5.58 32.72
N ALA A 64 2.62 5.59 32.13
CA ALA A 64 3.78 6.22 32.76
C ALA A 64 3.62 7.75 32.89
N ARG A 65 3.02 8.41 31.90
CA ARG A 65 2.67 9.84 31.97
C ARG A 65 1.63 10.10 33.06
N GLN A 66 0.63 9.23 33.18
CA GLN A 66 -0.43 9.33 34.17
C GLN A 66 0.08 9.15 35.60
N ILE A 67 0.94 8.16 35.84
CA ILE A 67 1.60 7.97 37.15
C ILE A 67 2.44 9.19 37.54
N ARG A 68 3.16 9.79 36.58
CA ARG A 68 3.96 10.99 36.82
C ARG A 68 3.08 12.21 37.14
N LEU A 69 1.94 12.34 36.49
CA LEU A 69 0.97 13.41 36.74
C LEU A 69 0.35 13.28 38.14
N GLU A 70 -0.04 12.07 38.54
CA GLU A 70 -0.56 11.81 39.89
C GLU A 70 0.49 12.06 40.98
N GLN A 71 1.76 11.76 40.73
CA GLN A 71 2.86 12.08 41.65
C GLN A 71 3.07 13.59 41.81
N LEU A 72 2.99 14.36 40.72
CA LEU A 72 3.06 15.81 40.78
C LEU A 72 1.87 16.38 41.56
N GLU A 73 0.65 15.89 41.30
CA GLU A 73 -0.56 16.33 42.02
C GLU A 73 -0.48 16.03 43.53
N LYS A 74 0.11 14.89 43.90
CA LYS A 74 0.37 14.54 45.29
C LYS A 74 1.37 15.49 45.96
N GLN A 75 2.44 15.88 45.26
CA GLN A 75 3.41 16.86 45.76
C GLN A 75 2.78 18.25 45.97
N TYR A 76 1.88 18.68 45.09
CA TYR A 76 1.12 19.92 45.28
C TYR A 76 0.20 19.85 46.51
N ARG A 77 -0.51 18.74 46.73
CA ARG A 77 -1.34 18.55 47.93
C ARG A 77 -0.53 18.53 49.22
N GLU A 78 0.64 17.91 49.23
CA GLU A 78 1.52 17.87 50.40
C GLU A 78 2.11 19.26 50.72
N ALA A 79 2.45 20.05 49.69
CA ALA A 79 2.91 21.43 49.85
C ALA A 79 1.83 22.39 50.40
N GLU A 80 0.55 22.17 50.07
CA GLU A 80 -0.58 22.91 50.65
C GLU A 80 -0.80 22.57 52.14
N THR A 81 -0.55 21.33 52.56
CA THR A 81 -0.69 20.92 53.96
C THR A 81 0.44 21.37 54.88
N ASP A 82 1.65 21.55 54.35
CA ASP A 82 2.82 22.01 55.12
C ASP A 82 2.92 23.55 55.23
N GLY A 83 2.13 24.30 54.46
CA GLY A 83 2.10 25.77 54.50
C GLY A 83 1.42 26.41 55.73
N CYS A 84 0.88 25.62 56.67
CA CYS A 84 0.11 26.11 57.82
C CYS A 84 0.71 25.81 59.20
N LYS A 85 2.00 25.46 59.31
CA LYS A 85 2.65 25.25 60.61
C LYS A 85 3.98 26.02 60.72
N GLY A 86 3.89 27.21 61.33
CA GLY A 86 5.01 27.96 61.90
C GLY A 86 4.86 29.46 61.64
N ASP A 87 4.92 30.39 62.59
CA ASP A 87 5.10 30.36 64.03
C ASP A 87 4.42 31.64 64.57
N GLU A 88 3.47 31.52 65.49
CA GLU A 88 3.00 32.64 66.32
C GLU A 88 3.81 32.65 67.63
N GLU A 89 4.89 33.42 67.70
CA GLU A 89 5.51 33.91 68.93
C GLU A 89 6.09 35.31 68.57
N GLY A 90 5.79 36.44 69.20
CA GLY A 90 5.44 36.71 70.58
C GLY A 90 6.59 37.44 71.26
N ILE A 91 6.79 38.75 71.06
CA ILE A 91 7.56 39.64 71.96
C ILE A 91 6.89 41.03 72.00
N LYS A 92 6.29 41.33 73.16
CA LYS A 92 5.90 42.66 73.62
C LYS A 92 6.95 43.06 74.66
N ASP A 93 7.61 44.21 74.49
CA ASP A 93 8.42 44.78 75.58
C ASP A 93 7.97 46.19 75.93
N ASN A 94 7.48 46.26 77.18
CA ASN A 94 7.09 47.42 77.96
C ASN A 94 8.32 48.24 78.36
N ILE A 95 8.20 49.57 78.32
CA ILE A 95 9.13 50.50 78.97
C ILE A 95 8.59 50.82 80.37
N PRO A 96 9.34 50.63 81.47
CA PRO A 96 8.91 51.06 82.79
C PRO A 96 9.24 52.53 83.05
N THR A 97 8.24 53.23 83.55
CA THR A 97 8.37 54.50 84.30
C THR A 97 8.86 54.20 85.72
N THR A 98 9.83 54.96 86.20
CA THR A 98 10.03 55.14 87.66
C THR A 98 10.53 56.55 87.94
N SER A 99 9.84 57.17 88.91
CA SER A 99 10.02 58.48 89.50
C SER A 99 11.31 58.60 90.31
N THR A 100 11.82 59.83 90.50
CA THR A 100 12.17 60.39 91.83
C THR A 100 12.49 61.89 91.73
N SER A 101 11.89 62.61 92.67
CA SER A 101 11.94 64.04 92.97
C SER A 101 13.28 64.49 93.58
N ARG A 102 13.68 65.76 93.34
CA ARG A 102 13.78 66.83 94.37
C ARG A 102 14.61 68.02 93.87
N GLY A 103 14.11 69.21 94.18
CA GLY A 103 14.68 70.49 93.80
C GLY A 103 15.86 70.95 94.65
N GLY A 104 16.34 72.15 94.32
CA GLY A 104 17.38 72.87 95.03
C GLY A 104 18.11 73.84 94.09
N THR A 105 17.77 75.12 94.19
CA THR A 105 18.47 76.24 93.56
C THR A 105 19.75 76.58 94.36
N PRO A 106 20.54 77.63 94.01
CA PRO A 106 21.82 77.46 93.35
C PRO A 106 22.99 77.87 94.26
N SER A 107 24.17 77.28 94.06
CA SER A 107 25.42 77.94 94.46
C SER A 107 26.52 77.61 93.49
N ARG A 108 27.23 78.67 93.08
CA ARG A 108 28.46 78.64 92.29
C ARG A 108 29.46 77.66 92.92
N ASP A 109 30.12 76.87 92.08
CA ASP A 109 31.56 76.54 92.16
C ASP A 109 31.91 75.43 91.15
N SER A 110 32.57 75.82 90.05
CA SER A 110 33.43 75.10 89.09
C SER A 110 33.07 73.69 88.54
N LYS A 111 32.44 72.78 89.29
CA LYS A 111 32.20 71.37 88.90
C LYS A 111 30.81 71.08 88.29
N ALA A 112 29.86 72.02 88.37
CA ALA A 112 28.54 71.87 87.75
C ALA A 112 28.59 72.02 86.21
N LEU A 113 29.47 72.90 85.73
CA LEU A 113 29.73 73.08 84.30
C LEU A 113 30.34 71.83 83.68
N GLU A 114 31.24 71.17 84.41
CA GLU A 114 31.91 69.94 83.98
C GLU A 114 30.93 68.75 83.89
N ARG A 115 30.00 68.62 84.86
CA ARG A 115 28.91 67.62 84.79
C ARG A 115 27.89 67.92 83.69
N ALA A 116 27.58 69.19 83.44
CA ALA A 116 26.71 69.59 82.34
C ALA A 116 27.38 69.32 80.97
N ALA A 117 28.67 69.64 80.83
CA ALA A 117 29.46 69.36 79.65
C ALA A 117 29.60 67.85 79.38
N LEU A 118 29.83 67.04 80.42
CA LEU A 118 29.88 65.58 80.28
C LEU A 118 28.52 65.01 79.88
N LYS A 119 27.41 65.52 80.44
CA LYS A 119 26.06 65.13 80.01
C LYS A 119 25.79 65.48 78.55
N VAL A 120 26.19 66.68 78.11
CA VAL A 120 26.06 67.09 76.70
C VAL A 120 26.93 66.20 75.80
N PHE A 121 28.16 65.89 76.20
CA PHE A 121 29.05 64.99 75.46
C PHE A 121 28.46 63.58 75.34
N ILE A 122 27.92 63.02 76.43
CA ILE A 122 27.27 61.70 76.42
C ILE A 122 26.04 61.71 75.51
N LEU A 123 25.22 62.76 75.54
CA LEU A 123 24.05 62.87 74.67
C LEU A 123 24.43 63.00 73.20
N ILE A 124 25.47 63.78 72.87
CA ILE A 124 26.00 63.90 71.50
C ILE A 124 26.55 62.55 71.03
N PHE A 125 27.33 61.86 71.87
CA PHE A 125 27.88 60.55 71.55
C PHE A 125 26.79 59.49 71.37
N GLN A 126 25.78 59.49 72.24
CA GLN A 126 24.64 58.58 72.16
C GLN A 126 23.78 58.85 70.92
N ALA A 127 23.55 60.12 70.56
CA ALA A 127 22.86 60.50 69.34
C ALA A 127 23.65 60.08 68.08
N PHE A 128 24.97 60.26 68.10
CA PHE A 128 25.85 59.83 67.02
C PHE A 128 25.86 58.30 66.88
N TYR A 129 26.03 57.57 67.97
CA TYR A 129 25.99 56.10 67.98
C TYR A 129 24.63 55.58 67.51
N PHE A 130 23.52 56.16 67.99
CA PHE A 130 22.18 55.80 67.54
C PHE A 130 22.00 56.04 66.04
N SER A 131 22.47 57.18 65.52
CA SER A 131 22.41 57.50 64.08
C SER A 131 23.19 56.48 63.24
N VAL A 132 24.40 56.12 63.66
CA VAL A 132 25.24 55.12 62.97
C VAL A 132 24.57 53.74 63.00
N VAL A 133 24.05 53.32 64.15
CA VAL A 133 23.35 52.03 64.29
C VAL A 133 22.08 51.98 63.44
N GLN A 134 21.28 53.05 63.39
CA GLN A 134 20.10 53.12 62.53
C GLN A 134 20.47 53.06 61.05
N TYR A 135 21.52 53.76 60.64
CA TYR A 135 22.02 53.69 59.26
C TYR A 135 22.43 52.27 58.85
N PHE A 136 23.18 51.55 59.71
CA PHE A 136 23.53 50.16 59.44
C PHE A 136 22.30 49.24 59.43
N LYS A 137 21.34 49.46 60.33
CA LYS A 137 20.09 48.69 60.38
C LYS A 137 19.25 48.87 59.11
N GLU A 138 19.12 50.11 58.62
CA GLU A 138 18.46 50.41 57.35
C GLU A 138 19.19 49.75 56.17
N LYS A 139 20.52 49.79 56.13
CA LYS A 139 21.30 49.13 55.06
C LYS A 139 21.18 47.62 55.08
N VAL A 140 21.20 47.00 56.26
CA VAL A 140 20.96 45.55 56.41
C VAL A 140 19.56 45.20 55.93
N SER A 141 18.53 45.99 56.31
CA SER A 141 17.16 45.80 55.83
C SER A 141 17.05 45.97 54.30
N GLU A 142 17.72 46.96 53.72
CA GLU A 142 17.75 47.17 52.25
C GLU A 142 18.37 45.97 51.52
N LEU A 143 19.50 45.45 52.04
CA LEU A 143 20.16 44.26 51.51
C LEU A 143 19.29 43.01 51.65
N GLN A 144 18.65 42.82 52.79
CA GLN A 144 17.72 41.71 53.03
C GLN A 144 16.55 41.75 52.05
N ASN A 145 15.94 42.92 51.83
CA ASN A 145 14.85 43.09 50.87
C ASN A 145 15.29 42.78 49.42
N LYS A 146 16.50 43.21 49.03
CA LYS A 146 17.07 42.89 47.71
C LYS A 146 17.31 41.39 47.54
N PHE A 147 17.85 40.74 48.57
CA PHE A 147 18.07 39.29 48.57
C PHE A 147 16.74 38.54 48.45
N GLN A 148 15.72 38.91 49.21
CA GLN A 148 14.41 38.28 49.16
C GLN A 148 13.75 38.43 47.78
N ARG A 149 13.84 39.62 47.15
CA ARG A 149 13.37 39.83 45.76
C ARG A 149 14.12 38.96 44.77
N ALA A 150 15.45 38.87 44.89
CA ALA A 150 16.26 38.02 44.03
C ALA A 150 15.89 36.53 44.17
N MET A 151 15.65 36.06 45.40
CA MET A 151 15.21 34.70 45.67
C MET A 151 13.83 34.39 45.06
N PHE A 152 12.87 35.33 45.17
CA PHE A 152 11.56 35.17 44.56
C PHE A 152 11.65 35.10 43.02
N MET A 153 12.43 35.99 42.40
CA MET A 153 12.68 35.96 40.95
C MET A 153 13.39 34.67 40.52
N TYR A 154 14.36 34.19 41.30
CA TYR A 154 15.04 32.94 41.02
C TYR A 154 14.07 31.74 41.03
N SER A 155 13.19 31.65 42.04
CA SER A 155 12.17 30.61 42.10
C SER A 155 11.18 30.69 40.94
N GLN A 156 10.78 31.90 40.54
CA GLN A 156 9.91 32.08 39.38
C GLN A 156 10.58 31.58 38.10
N LEU A 157 11.83 31.97 37.85
CA LEU A 157 12.59 31.52 36.69
C LEU A 157 12.82 30.01 36.67
N ASP A 158 13.00 29.38 37.84
CA ASP A 158 13.18 27.93 37.92
C ASP A 158 11.88 27.16 37.59
N ASN A 159 10.73 27.70 38.00
CA ASN A 159 9.42 27.19 37.61
C ASN A 159 9.18 27.34 36.10
N GLU A 160 9.45 28.51 35.53
CA GLU A 160 9.31 28.76 34.09
C GLU A 160 10.25 27.87 33.27
N LYS A 161 11.51 27.72 33.71
CA LYS A 161 12.48 26.80 33.10
C LYS A 161 11.97 25.36 33.12
N SER A 162 11.41 24.91 34.24
CA SER A 162 10.87 23.57 34.38
C SER A 162 9.67 23.36 33.44
N ALA A 163 8.75 24.32 33.36
CA ALA A 163 7.61 24.29 32.44
C ALA A 163 8.05 24.22 30.97
N LEU A 164 9.00 25.05 30.57
CA LEU A 164 9.56 25.04 29.21
C LEU A 164 10.29 23.73 28.90
N LEU A 165 10.97 23.13 29.87
CA LEU A 165 11.63 21.83 29.69
C LEU A 165 10.61 20.73 29.39
N TYR A 166 9.47 20.73 30.10
CA TYR A 166 8.37 19.80 29.82
C TYR A 166 7.77 20.02 28.43
N GLU A 167 7.56 21.27 28.02
CA GLU A 167 7.06 21.60 26.68
C GLU A 167 8.03 21.11 25.58
N ILE A 168 9.33 21.32 25.76
CA ILE A 168 10.35 20.82 24.84
C ILE A 168 10.28 19.30 24.71
N ASP A 169 10.12 18.57 25.81
CA ASP A 169 10.04 17.11 25.76
C ASP A 169 8.75 16.60 25.09
N LEU A 170 7.62 17.27 25.31
CA LEU A 170 6.38 16.99 24.57
C LEU A 170 6.55 17.23 23.07
N LEU A 171 7.15 18.35 22.68
CA LEU A 171 7.41 18.68 21.28
C LEU A 171 8.38 17.69 20.62
N LYS A 172 9.39 17.17 21.34
CA LYS A 172 10.24 16.10 20.83
C LYS A 172 9.45 14.83 20.56
N ASP A 173 8.60 14.41 21.50
CA ASP A 173 7.74 13.23 21.33
C ASP A 173 6.81 13.40 20.12
N GLU A 174 6.23 14.59 19.92
CA GLU A 174 5.42 14.92 18.74
C GLU A 174 6.23 14.89 17.44
N MET A 175 7.45 15.44 17.44
CA MET A 175 8.33 15.36 16.27
C MET A 175 8.67 13.91 15.92
N GLU A 176 9.01 13.07 16.90
CA GLU A 176 9.27 11.64 16.68
C GLU A 176 8.05 10.91 16.11
N GLU A 177 6.84 11.23 16.57
CA GLU A 177 5.61 10.67 16.00
C GLU A 177 5.39 11.13 14.56
N LYS A 178 5.59 12.41 14.25
CA LYS A 178 5.47 12.96 12.89
C LYS A 178 6.49 12.35 11.94
N GLU A 179 7.73 12.12 12.38
CA GLU A 179 8.75 11.43 11.60
C GLU A 179 8.35 9.98 11.28
N GLN A 180 7.76 9.28 12.25
CA GLN A 180 7.25 7.92 12.04
C GLN A 180 6.11 7.90 11.02
N LEU A 181 5.14 8.81 11.14
CA LEU A 181 4.03 8.93 10.19
C LEU A 181 4.51 9.27 8.78
N LEU A 182 5.47 10.19 8.66
CA LEU A 182 6.07 10.55 7.37
C LEU A 182 6.84 9.37 6.77
N SER A 183 7.57 8.61 7.58
CA SER A 183 8.27 7.40 7.13
C SER A 183 7.30 6.34 6.64
N GLN A 184 6.17 6.15 7.33
CA GLN A 184 5.10 5.23 6.92
C GLN A 184 4.44 5.68 5.61
N ALA A 185 3.99 6.94 5.52
CA ALA A 185 3.37 7.49 4.31
C ALA A 185 4.31 7.40 3.09
N ASN A 186 5.61 7.60 3.29
CA ASN A 186 6.61 7.42 2.23
C ASN A 186 6.82 5.96 1.82
N ARG A 187 6.56 4.98 2.69
CA ARG A 187 6.57 3.55 2.30
C ARG A 187 5.33 3.22 1.48
N GLU A 188 4.15 3.60 1.98
CA GLU A 188 2.87 3.39 1.29
C GLU A 188 2.86 4.04 -0.09
N SER A 189 3.39 5.27 -0.22
CA SER A 189 3.53 5.95 -1.51
C SER A 189 4.44 5.18 -2.49
N ARG A 190 5.53 4.58 -2.01
CA ARG A 190 6.41 3.75 -2.85
C ARG A 190 5.71 2.46 -3.27
N ASP A 191 5.00 1.81 -2.37
CA ASP A 191 4.28 0.56 -2.65
C ASP A 191 3.19 0.81 -3.70
N LEU A 192 2.35 1.84 -3.52
CA LEU A 192 1.36 2.27 -4.51
C LEU A 192 2.01 2.63 -5.86
N ALA A 193 3.16 3.32 -5.85
CA ALA A 193 3.87 3.64 -7.08
C ALA A 193 4.38 2.38 -7.81
N THR A 194 4.76 1.33 -7.08
CA THR A 194 5.13 0.04 -7.69
C THR A 194 3.93 -0.71 -8.24
N GLU A 195 2.79 -0.68 -7.53
CA GLU A 195 1.53 -1.28 -7.98
C GLU A 195 1.03 -0.60 -9.27
N VAL A 196 1.05 0.73 -9.32
CA VAL A 196 0.70 1.48 -10.54
C VAL A 196 1.59 1.08 -11.72
N LYS A 197 2.90 0.89 -11.50
CA LYS A 197 3.82 0.43 -12.55
C LYS A 197 3.48 -0.99 -13.01
N LEU A 198 3.07 -1.88 -12.10
CA LEU A 198 2.65 -3.23 -12.45
C LEU A 198 1.35 -3.22 -13.27
N LEU A 199 0.33 -2.50 -12.80
CA LEU A 199 -0.95 -2.36 -13.49
C LEU A 199 -0.79 -1.79 -14.90
N LYS A 200 0.09 -0.79 -15.09
CA LYS A 200 0.42 -0.26 -16.42
C LYS A 200 0.97 -1.34 -17.35
N ARG A 201 1.93 -2.15 -16.89
CA ARG A 201 2.46 -3.27 -17.70
C ARG A 201 1.39 -4.28 -18.06
N THR A 202 0.48 -4.58 -17.14
CA THR A 202 -0.66 -5.49 -17.40
C THR A 202 -1.60 -4.91 -18.46
N ILE A 203 -1.94 -3.61 -18.36
CA ILE A 203 -2.77 -2.92 -19.34
C ILE A 203 -2.10 -2.92 -20.72
N ASP A 204 -0.80 -2.63 -20.78
CA ASP A 204 -0.04 -2.63 -22.05
C ASP A 204 -0.04 -4.03 -22.68
N GLY A 205 0.13 -5.08 -21.87
CA GLY A 205 0.05 -6.48 -22.34
C GLY A 205 -1.33 -6.84 -22.88
N LEU A 206 -2.41 -6.45 -22.18
CA LEU A 206 -3.78 -6.68 -22.64
C LEU A 206 -4.10 -5.89 -23.91
N ASN A 207 -3.63 -4.65 -24.03
CA ASN A 207 -3.80 -3.83 -25.23
C ASN A 207 -3.09 -4.45 -26.45
N ALA A 208 -1.89 -5.00 -26.25
CA ALA A 208 -1.18 -5.72 -27.31
C ALA A 208 -1.96 -6.95 -27.77
N GLN A 209 -2.47 -7.76 -26.83
CA GLN A 209 -3.32 -8.92 -27.15
C GLN A 209 -4.60 -8.50 -27.88
N HIS A 210 -5.26 -7.43 -27.43
CA HIS A 210 -6.46 -6.91 -28.08
C HIS A 210 -6.16 -6.41 -29.50
N ALA A 211 -5.02 -5.77 -29.72
CA ALA A 211 -4.58 -5.36 -31.06
C ALA A 211 -4.33 -6.56 -31.98
N THR A 212 -3.68 -7.61 -31.48
CA THR A 212 -3.48 -8.86 -32.24
C THR A 212 -4.80 -9.51 -32.62
N LEU A 213 -5.70 -9.73 -31.64
CA LEU A 213 -7.01 -10.32 -31.90
C LEU A 213 -7.83 -9.49 -32.90
N ARG A 214 -7.77 -8.16 -32.80
CA ARG A 214 -8.45 -7.27 -33.75
C ARG A 214 -7.87 -7.41 -35.17
N SER A 215 -6.55 -7.55 -35.30
CA SER A 215 -5.90 -7.82 -36.59
C SER A 215 -6.31 -9.18 -37.17
N GLU A 216 -6.36 -10.22 -36.34
CA GLU A 216 -6.78 -11.56 -36.77
C GLU A 216 -8.26 -11.60 -37.20
N ILE A 217 -9.13 -10.86 -36.53
CA ILE A 217 -10.53 -10.70 -36.94
C ILE A 217 -10.59 -9.96 -38.28
N ALA A 218 -9.87 -8.85 -38.43
CA ALA A 218 -9.84 -8.09 -39.68
C ALA A 218 -9.33 -8.94 -40.87
N GLN A 219 -8.30 -9.76 -40.65
CA GLN A 219 -7.82 -10.72 -41.65
C GLN A 219 -8.86 -11.79 -41.99
N ARG A 220 -9.57 -12.33 -40.99
CA ARG A 220 -10.67 -13.27 -41.22
C ARG A 220 -11.79 -12.63 -42.05
N ASP A 221 -12.20 -11.42 -41.71
CA ASP A 221 -13.24 -10.69 -42.43
C ASP A 221 -12.81 -10.37 -43.87
N GLN A 222 -11.55 -10.02 -44.09
CA GLN A 222 -10.98 -9.83 -45.42
C GLN A 222 -11.05 -11.11 -46.26
N ILE A 223 -10.64 -12.26 -45.72
CA ILE A 223 -10.69 -13.55 -46.42
C ILE A 223 -12.13 -13.96 -46.72
N ILE A 224 -13.06 -13.72 -45.79
CA ILE A 224 -14.50 -13.96 -45.99
C ILE A 224 -15.01 -13.12 -47.16
N GLN A 225 -14.62 -11.84 -47.23
CA GLN A 225 -15.03 -10.93 -48.29
C GLN A 225 -14.41 -11.29 -49.65
N GLU A 226 -13.11 -11.59 -49.70
CA GLU A 226 -12.39 -11.98 -50.93
C GLU A 226 -12.97 -13.25 -51.57
N ASN A 227 -13.37 -14.22 -50.74
CA ASN A 227 -14.01 -15.45 -51.21
C ASN A 227 -15.54 -15.29 -51.42
N GLY A 228 -16.09 -14.10 -51.16
CA GLY A 228 -17.51 -13.82 -51.31
C GLY A 228 -18.38 -14.76 -50.47
N LEU A 229 -17.99 -15.06 -49.23
CA LEU A 229 -18.73 -15.94 -48.34
C LEU A 229 -19.84 -15.19 -47.62
N VAL A 230 -21.00 -15.83 -47.47
CA VAL A 230 -22.22 -15.27 -46.87
C VAL A 230 -22.76 -16.23 -45.84
N LEU A 231 -23.28 -15.68 -44.74
CA LEU A 231 -23.98 -16.42 -43.71
C LEU A 231 -25.43 -16.64 -44.12
N ALA A 232 -25.86 -17.90 -44.14
CA ALA A 232 -27.26 -18.27 -44.25
C ALA A 232 -27.76 -18.74 -42.87
N GLU A 233 -28.85 -18.13 -42.42
CA GLU A 233 -29.53 -18.55 -41.20
C GLU A 233 -30.18 -19.90 -41.40
N GLN A 234 -29.98 -20.79 -40.43
CA GLN A 234 -30.64 -22.09 -40.41
C GLN A 234 -31.99 -21.94 -39.71
N GLU A 235 -33.08 -22.35 -40.37
CA GLU A 235 -34.38 -22.41 -39.71
C GLU A 235 -34.38 -23.53 -38.66
N LYS A 236 -34.94 -23.24 -37.49
CA LYS A 236 -35.20 -24.27 -36.47
C LYS A 236 -36.24 -25.24 -37.02
N SER A 237 -35.82 -26.48 -37.24
CA SER A 237 -36.76 -27.58 -37.43
C SER A 237 -37.59 -27.78 -36.16
N ASP A 238 -38.92 -27.69 -36.26
CA ASP A 238 -39.88 -27.93 -35.16
C ASP A 238 -39.82 -29.34 -34.54
N ALA A 239 -38.93 -30.22 -35.02
CA ALA A 239 -38.85 -31.62 -34.58
C ALA A 239 -38.07 -31.83 -33.26
N LEU A 240 -37.46 -30.81 -32.65
CA LEU A 240 -36.62 -30.95 -31.44
C LEU A 240 -37.08 -30.12 -30.22
N LEU A 241 -38.37 -29.81 -30.12
CA LEU A 241 -38.95 -29.18 -28.93
C LEU A 241 -39.19 -30.21 -27.82
N ASN A 242 -38.13 -30.73 -27.20
CA ASN A 242 -38.19 -31.35 -25.88
C ASN A 242 -36.79 -31.43 -25.27
N GLY A 243 -36.38 -30.36 -24.61
CA GLY A 243 -35.13 -30.32 -23.83
C GLY A 243 -34.59 -28.90 -23.76
N THR A 244 -34.49 -28.38 -22.55
CA THR A 244 -33.95 -27.06 -22.22
C THR A 244 -32.47 -26.95 -22.59
N ASP A 245 -32.17 -26.66 -23.85
CA ASP A 245 -30.85 -26.18 -24.26
C ASP A 245 -31.04 -25.02 -25.23
N ASN A 246 -30.47 -23.88 -24.89
CA ASN A 246 -30.42 -22.69 -25.72
C ASN A 246 -29.41 -22.96 -26.86
N VAL A 247 -29.76 -23.85 -27.80
CA VAL A 247 -28.93 -24.19 -28.94
C VAL A 247 -28.95 -22.99 -29.89
N GLN A 248 -27.91 -22.17 -29.83
CA GLN A 248 -27.59 -21.21 -30.87
C GLN A 248 -27.34 -22.01 -32.16
N THR A 249 -28.29 -21.93 -33.08
CA THR A 249 -28.13 -22.42 -34.46
C THR A 249 -26.95 -21.69 -35.08
N THR A 250 -25.84 -22.37 -35.28
CA THR A 250 -24.67 -21.82 -35.96
C THR A 250 -25.03 -21.57 -37.42
N PRO A 251 -24.97 -20.32 -37.91
CA PRO A 251 -25.28 -20.00 -39.30
C PRO A 251 -24.32 -20.73 -40.25
N LEU A 252 -24.85 -21.24 -41.36
CA LEU A 252 -24.05 -21.93 -42.37
C LEU A 252 -23.36 -20.92 -43.27
N ILE A 253 -22.17 -21.28 -43.75
CA ILE A 253 -21.37 -20.44 -44.65
C ILE A 253 -21.51 -20.98 -46.08
N PHE A 254 -21.92 -20.11 -47.01
CA PHE A 254 -22.02 -20.43 -48.44
C PHE A 254 -21.32 -19.36 -49.28
N SER A 255 -20.93 -19.68 -50.52
CA SER A 255 -20.50 -18.64 -51.45
C SER A 255 -21.71 -17.82 -51.93
N GLN A 256 -21.49 -16.53 -52.15
CA GLN A 256 -22.46 -15.58 -52.69
C GLN A 256 -23.01 -16.07 -54.04
N THR A 257 -22.15 -16.68 -54.86
CA THR A 257 -22.52 -17.27 -56.15
C THR A 257 -23.51 -18.43 -56.00
N THR A 258 -23.29 -19.33 -55.03
CA THR A 258 -24.20 -20.45 -54.77
C THR A 258 -25.57 -19.94 -54.30
N ILE A 259 -25.61 -18.99 -53.37
CA ILE A 259 -26.88 -18.40 -52.91
C ILE A 259 -27.61 -17.72 -54.07
N ALA A 260 -26.90 -16.91 -54.87
CA ALA A 260 -27.50 -16.21 -56.00
C ALA A 260 -28.07 -17.16 -57.07
N LEU A 261 -27.39 -18.29 -57.34
CA LEU A 261 -27.88 -19.31 -58.26
C LEU A 261 -29.15 -20.00 -57.75
N VAL A 262 -29.18 -20.35 -56.45
CA VAL A 262 -30.37 -20.95 -55.82
C VAL A 262 -31.55 -19.98 -55.84
N GLU A 263 -31.31 -18.70 -55.55
CA GLU A 263 -32.35 -17.66 -55.58
C GLU A 263 -32.86 -17.38 -57.00
N LYS A 264 -31.99 -17.43 -58.01
CA LYS A 264 -32.38 -17.33 -59.41
C LYS A 264 -33.20 -18.53 -59.88
N ALA A 265 -32.86 -19.73 -59.42
CA ALA A 265 -33.55 -20.96 -59.80
C ALA A 265 -34.91 -21.12 -59.10
N VAL A 266 -35.02 -20.64 -57.85
CA VAL A 266 -36.26 -20.63 -57.07
C VAL A 266 -36.50 -19.24 -56.47
N PRO A 267 -37.16 -18.33 -57.22
CA PRO A 267 -37.48 -17.00 -56.72
C PRO A 267 -38.52 -17.03 -55.59
N GLY A 268 -38.38 -16.13 -54.62
CA GLY A 268 -39.28 -15.98 -53.47
C GLY A 268 -38.53 -15.78 -52.14
N SER A 269 -39.27 -15.40 -51.10
CA SER A 269 -38.75 -15.07 -49.77
C SER A 269 -38.64 -16.26 -48.80
N SER A 270 -38.70 -17.49 -49.32
CA SER A 270 -38.53 -18.71 -48.52
C SER A 270 -37.07 -18.93 -48.12
N SER A 271 -36.85 -19.69 -47.05
CA SER A 271 -35.52 -20.06 -46.59
C SER A 271 -34.71 -20.83 -47.65
N ILE A 272 -33.39 -20.80 -47.51
CA ILE A 272 -32.47 -21.48 -48.44
C ILE A 272 -32.74 -22.98 -48.47
N ASP A 273 -33.07 -23.57 -47.31
CA ASP A 273 -33.39 -25.00 -47.17
C ASP A 273 -34.66 -25.37 -47.94
N GLU A 274 -35.71 -24.54 -47.86
CA GLU A 274 -36.93 -24.75 -48.66
C GLU A 274 -36.69 -24.61 -50.16
N LYS A 275 -35.83 -23.67 -50.58
CA LYS A 275 -35.45 -23.49 -51.99
C LYS A 275 -34.70 -24.72 -52.50
N VAL A 276 -33.73 -25.23 -51.73
CA VAL A 276 -32.97 -26.45 -52.07
C VAL A 276 -33.89 -27.67 -52.12
N LYS A 277 -34.79 -27.83 -51.14
CA LYS A 277 -35.78 -28.93 -51.13
C LYS A 277 -36.65 -28.93 -52.39
N ARG A 278 -37.15 -27.77 -52.80
CA ARG A 278 -37.91 -27.62 -54.05
C ARG A 278 -37.08 -27.95 -55.29
N LEU A 279 -35.82 -27.51 -55.35
CA LEU A 279 -34.92 -27.89 -56.46
C LEU A 279 -34.70 -29.39 -56.55
N VAL A 280 -34.54 -30.07 -55.40
CA VAL A 280 -34.42 -31.53 -55.33
C VAL A 280 -35.71 -32.20 -55.84
N ASP A 281 -36.88 -31.73 -55.42
CA ASP A 281 -38.16 -32.27 -55.85
C ASP A 281 -38.40 -32.09 -57.36
N VAL A 282 -38.07 -30.91 -57.90
CA VAL A 282 -38.13 -30.63 -59.34
C VAL A 282 -37.14 -31.51 -60.09
N ASN A 283 -35.92 -31.67 -59.61
CA ASN A 283 -34.93 -32.59 -60.21
C ASN A 283 -35.41 -34.04 -60.18
N LYS A 284 -36.03 -34.48 -59.09
CA LYS A 284 -36.60 -35.84 -58.97
C LYS A 284 -37.71 -36.05 -60.00
N LYS A 285 -38.59 -35.06 -60.18
CA LYS A 285 -39.64 -35.10 -61.19
C LYS A 285 -39.09 -35.08 -62.62
N MET A 286 -38.09 -34.24 -62.90
CA MET A 286 -37.41 -34.23 -64.22
C MET A 286 -36.69 -35.55 -64.49
N ARG A 287 -36.00 -36.13 -63.50
CA ARG A 287 -35.38 -37.45 -63.63
C ARG A 287 -36.41 -38.53 -63.92
N GLN A 288 -37.55 -38.50 -63.24
CA GLN A 288 -38.66 -39.42 -63.53
C GLN A 288 -39.20 -39.22 -64.94
N GLN A 289 -39.36 -37.98 -65.40
CA GLN A 289 -39.76 -37.69 -66.79
C GLN A 289 -38.73 -38.15 -67.82
N VAL A 290 -37.43 -38.01 -67.53
CA VAL A 290 -36.35 -38.53 -68.36
C VAL A 290 -36.37 -40.05 -68.35
N GLU A 291 -36.57 -40.70 -67.21
CA GLU A 291 -36.66 -42.16 -67.10
C GLU A 291 -37.89 -42.69 -67.84
N GLU A 292 -39.05 -42.03 -67.73
CA GLU A 292 -40.25 -42.35 -68.51
C GLU A 292 -40.03 -42.12 -70.00
N ALA A 293 -39.36 -41.03 -70.38
CA ALA A 293 -39.00 -40.75 -71.77
C ALA A 293 -37.96 -41.75 -72.29
N GLU A 294 -36.99 -42.15 -71.48
CA GLU A 294 -35.99 -43.18 -71.77
C GLU A 294 -36.64 -44.55 -71.85
N GLN A 295 -37.62 -44.89 -71.01
CA GLN A 295 -38.43 -46.09 -71.13
C GLN A 295 -39.27 -46.04 -72.39
N SER A 296 -39.85 -44.89 -72.75
CA SER A 296 -40.59 -44.73 -74.00
C SER A 296 -39.67 -44.84 -75.22
N LEU A 297 -38.46 -44.28 -75.14
CA LEU A 297 -37.43 -44.38 -76.15
C LEU A 297 -36.79 -45.75 -76.14
N TYR A 298 -36.74 -46.46 -75.02
CA TYR A 298 -36.27 -47.82 -74.88
C TYR A 298 -37.29 -48.76 -75.47
N VAL A 299 -38.60 -48.56 -75.28
CA VAL A 299 -39.67 -49.28 -75.98
C VAL A 299 -39.60 -48.98 -77.48
N ARG A 300 -39.38 -47.72 -77.87
CA ARG A 300 -39.15 -47.31 -79.27
C ARG A 300 -37.83 -47.84 -79.82
N ARG A 301 -36.82 -48.02 -78.98
CA ARG A 301 -35.48 -48.50 -79.30
C ARG A 301 -35.44 -50.01 -79.24
N THR A 302 -36.24 -50.74 -78.46
CA THR A 302 -36.40 -52.21 -78.52
C THR A 302 -37.21 -52.56 -79.74
N ALA A 303 -38.26 -51.79 -80.05
CA ALA A 303 -38.88 -51.79 -81.38
C ALA A 303 -37.89 -51.43 -82.52
N ARG A 304 -36.72 -50.84 -82.22
CA ARG A 304 -35.62 -50.51 -83.16
C ARG A 304 -34.33 -51.32 -82.91
N ALA A 305 -34.28 -52.20 -81.91
CA ALA A 305 -33.10 -52.91 -81.39
C ALA A 305 -33.34 -54.42 -81.34
N ASP A 306 -34.58 -54.85 -81.58
CA ASP A 306 -34.84 -55.95 -82.53
C ASP A 306 -34.12 -55.72 -83.88
N LEU A 307 -33.62 -54.49 -84.16
CA LEU A 307 -32.80 -54.12 -85.32
C LEU A 307 -31.30 -53.82 -85.06
N MET A 308 -30.76 -53.72 -83.83
CA MET A 308 -29.31 -53.50 -83.60
C MET A 308 -28.87 -53.85 -82.17
N ASN A 309 -27.96 -54.82 -82.09
CA ASN A 309 -27.29 -55.34 -80.89
C ASN A 309 -26.01 -54.55 -80.52
N SER A 310 -25.82 -54.39 -79.21
CA SER A 310 -24.56 -54.54 -78.45
C SER A 310 -23.38 -53.54 -78.54
N ALA A 311 -22.67 -53.51 -77.40
CA ALA A 311 -21.32 -53.02 -77.08
C ALA A 311 -21.10 -51.51 -76.80
N GLN A 312 -20.14 -51.06 -75.97
CA GLN A 312 -19.62 -51.41 -74.63
C GLN A 312 -18.45 -50.43 -74.35
N ASN A 313 -18.38 -49.96 -73.11
CA ASN A 313 -17.34 -49.20 -72.39
C ASN A 313 -15.94 -48.93 -72.99
N GLY A 314 -15.40 -47.75 -72.61
CA GLY A 314 -14.15 -47.68 -71.83
C GLY A 314 -13.06 -46.71 -72.29
N ILE A 315 -12.98 -45.49 -71.70
CA ILE A 315 -11.84 -44.53 -71.87
C ILE A 315 -11.40 -43.80 -70.55
N LEU A 316 -12.15 -43.87 -69.44
CA LEU A 316 -11.94 -43.00 -68.25
C LEU A 316 -10.85 -43.41 -67.22
N GLY A 317 -10.12 -44.51 -67.45
CA GLY A 317 -9.12 -45.02 -66.48
C GLY A 317 -7.78 -44.29 -66.48
N ASP A 318 -7.35 -43.76 -67.63
CA ASP A 318 -5.96 -43.31 -67.84
C ASP A 318 -5.71 -41.87 -67.33
N GLU A 319 -6.74 -41.02 -67.28
CA GLU A 319 -6.67 -39.67 -66.71
C GLU A 319 -6.64 -39.67 -65.18
N LEU A 320 -7.51 -40.48 -64.56
CA LEU A 320 -7.59 -40.59 -63.10
C LEU A 320 -6.27 -41.11 -62.50
N GLN A 321 -5.55 -41.95 -63.24
CA GLN A 321 -4.30 -42.55 -62.82
C GLN A 321 -3.10 -41.57 -62.92
N ARG A 322 -3.14 -40.59 -63.85
CA ARG A 322 -2.13 -39.51 -63.93
C ARG A 322 -2.30 -38.47 -62.81
N ASP A 323 -3.54 -38.10 -62.47
CA ASP A 323 -3.78 -37.10 -61.44
C ASP A 323 -3.43 -37.60 -60.04
N ALA A 324 -3.67 -38.89 -59.77
CA ALA A 324 -3.20 -39.55 -58.55
C ALA A 324 -1.66 -39.52 -58.44
N ALA A 325 -0.94 -39.71 -59.56
CA ALA A 325 0.52 -39.68 -59.57
C ALA A 325 1.09 -38.26 -59.30
N LYS A 326 0.44 -37.21 -59.81
CA LYS A 326 0.82 -35.81 -59.53
C LYS A 326 0.60 -35.44 -58.07
N GLN A 327 -0.55 -35.79 -57.50
CA GLN A 327 -0.83 -35.53 -56.08
C GLN A 327 0.18 -36.23 -55.16
N LEU A 328 0.59 -37.45 -55.51
CA LEU A 328 1.59 -38.20 -54.76
C LEU A 328 2.98 -37.54 -54.81
N ALA A 329 3.35 -36.93 -55.94
CA ALA A 329 4.59 -36.17 -56.07
C ALA A 329 4.57 -34.87 -55.24
N GLU A 330 3.44 -34.16 -55.23
CA GLU A 330 3.26 -32.95 -54.43
C GLU A 330 3.34 -33.24 -52.92
N ILE A 331 2.71 -34.31 -52.46
CA ILE A 331 2.78 -34.75 -51.06
C ILE A 331 4.21 -35.09 -50.66
N LYS A 332 4.97 -35.77 -51.54
CA LYS A 332 6.39 -36.07 -51.29
C LYS A 332 7.24 -34.81 -51.15
N PHE A 333 7.01 -33.79 -51.98
CA PHE A 333 7.73 -32.53 -51.88
C PHE A 333 7.42 -31.79 -50.57
N LYS A 334 6.13 -31.70 -50.21
CA LYS A 334 5.70 -31.09 -48.93
C LYS A 334 6.26 -31.83 -47.73
N LEU A 335 6.33 -33.16 -47.78
CA LEU A 335 6.97 -33.97 -46.74
C LEU A 335 8.46 -33.63 -46.59
N GLN A 336 9.19 -33.56 -47.70
CA GLN A 336 10.62 -33.25 -47.68
C GLN A 336 10.90 -31.83 -47.17
N GLU A 337 10.03 -30.86 -47.48
CA GLU A 337 10.13 -29.50 -46.95
C GLU A 337 9.86 -29.47 -45.44
N ALA A 338 8.83 -30.17 -44.97
CA ALA A 338 8.54 -30.31 -43.54
C ALA A 338 9.67 -31.03 -42.78
N GLU A 339 10.30 -32.04 -43.37
CA GLU A 339 11.49 -32.70 -42.79
C GLU A 339 12.66 -31.72 -42.63
N ARG A 340 12.91 -30.89 -43.64
CA ARG A 340 13.96 -29.85 -43.58
C ARG A 340 13.66 -28.84 -42.47
N GLU A 341 12.43 -28.37 -42.38
CA GLU A 341 12.03 -27.44 -41.31
C GLU A 341 12.18 -28.07 -39.92
N ASN A 342 11.81 -29.33 -39.75
CA ASN A 342 11.97 -30.06 -38.49
C ASN A 342 13.44 -30.09 -38.04
N THR A 343 14.38 -30.37 -38.96
CA THR A 343 15.82 -30.31 -38.61
C THR A 343 16.29 -28.91 -38.19
N ASN A 344 15.74 -27.86 -38.80
CA ASN A 344 16.04 -26.47 -38.42
C ASN A 344 15.51 -26.14 -37.01
N TYR A 345 14.26 -26.53 -36.72
CA TYR A 345 13.67 -26.35 -35.39
C TYR A 345 14.42 -27.12 -34.30
N GLN A 346 14.88 -28.35 -34.58
CA GLN A 346 15.73 -29.10 -33.65
C GLN A 346 17.04 -28.36 -33.35
N GLY A 347 17.69 -27.79 -34.36
CA GLY A 347 18.89 -26.97 -34.18
C GLY A 347 18.63 -25.72 -33.35
N ASN A 348 17.50 -25.04 -33.57
CA ASN A 348 17.08 -23.88 -32.77
C ASN A 348 16.84 -24.27 -31.31
N LEU A 349 16.16 -25.39 -31.08
CA LEU A 349 15.84 -25.91 -29.75
C LEU A 349 17.10 -26.22 -28.95
N ILE A 350 18.12 -26.84 -29.56
CA ILE A 350 19.42 -27.10 -28.92
C ILE A 350 20.11 -25.80 -28.50
N ARG A 351 20.09 -24.77 -29.35
CA ARG A 351 20.74 -23.48 -29.02
C ARG A 351 20.04 -22.76 -27.89
N VAL A 352 18.71 -22.71 -27.92
CA VAL A 352 17.89 -22.09 -26.87
C VAL A 352 18.03 -22.86 -25.56
N ASP A 353 18.00 -24.20 -25.58
CA ASP A 353 18.21 -25.03 -24.39
C ASP A 353 19.61 -24.80 -23.78
N GLY A 354 20.64 -24.67 -24.62
CA GLY A 354 21.98 -24.29 -24.19
C GLY A 354 22.06 -22.90 -23.55
N GLN A 355 21.33 -21.90 -24.08
CA GLN A 355 21.23 -20.58 -23.47
C GLN A 355 20.50 -20.62 -22.13
N MET A 356 19.38 -21.33 -22.06
CA MET A 356 18.59 -21.52 -20.84
C MET A 356 19.43 -22.14 -19.72
N LYS A 357 20.21 -23.19 -20.02
CA LYS A 357 21.12 -23.83 -19.05
C LYS A 357 22.16 -22.85 -18.50
N ARG A 358 22.75 -22.01 -19.35
CA ARG A 358 23.72 -20.98 -18.91
C ARG A 358 23.08 -19.91 -18.03
N TYR A 359 21.92 -19.39 -18.42
CA TYR A 359 21.22 -18.39 -17.61
C TYR A 359 20.74 -18.95 -16.27
N LYS A 360 20.30 -20.21 -16.25
CA LYS A 360 19.94 -20.91 -15.01
C LYS A 360 21.14 -21.01 -14.06
N ALA A 361 22.30 -21.48 -14.55
CA ALA A 361 23.50 -21.57 -13.73
C ALA A 361 23.97 -20.20 -13.22
N ALA A 362 23.88 -19.16 -14.05
CA ALA A 362 24.21 -17.79 -13.64
C ALA A 362 23.25 -17.26 -12.56
N ALA A 363 21.95 -17.55 -12.67
CA ALA A 363 20.96 -17.18 -11.67
C ALA A 363 21.20 -17.91 -10.33
N GLU A 364 21.44 -19.23 -10.36
CA GLU A 364 21.76 -20.02 -9.17
C GLU A 364 23.03 -19.52 -8.46
N GLN A 365 24.06 -19.13 -9.21
CA GLN A 365 25.28 -18.54 -8.66
C GLN A 365 25.00 -17.17 -8.00
N ALA A 366 24.22 -16.30 -8.65
CA ALA A 366 23.85 -15.00 -8.09
C ALA A 366 23.02 -15.13 -6.80
N GLU A 367 22.12 -16.12 -6.73
CA GLU A 367 21.36 -16.41 -5.50
C GLU A 367 22.28 -16.83 -4.34
N LYS A 368 23.29 -17.66 -4.63
CA LYS A 368 24.28 -18.09 -3.64
C LYS A 368 25.09 -16.90 -3.10
N GLU A 369 25.57 -16.02 -3.98
CA GLU A 369 26.30 -14.80 -3.60
C GLU A 369 25.43 -13.86 -2.75
N LEU A 370 24.16 -13.70 -3.10
CA LEU A 370 23.22 -12.89 -2.33
C LEU A 370 23.01 -13.44 -0.92
N LEU A 371 22.90 -14.76 -0.75
CA LEU A 371 22.79 -15.39 0.57
C LEU A 371 24.04 -15.16 1.41
N GLU A 372 25.22 -15.26 0.80
CA GLU A 372 26.50 -14.99 1.47
C GLU A 372 26.61 -13.53 1.92
N LEU A 373 26.29 -12.57 1.04
CA LEU A 373 26.26 -11.14 1.38
C LEU A 373 25.25 -10.83 2.48
N LYS A 374 24.08 -11.48 2.49
CA LYS A 374 23.10 -11.34 3.58
C LYS A 374 23.66 -11.86 4.91
N SER A 375 24.39 -12.97 4.89
CA SER A 375 25.06 -13.51 6.09
C SER A 375 26.14 -12.54 6.59
N GLN A 376 27.03 -12.07 5.71
CA GLN A 376 28.06 -11.09 6.04
C GLN A 376 27.46 -9.78 6.57
N ASN A 377 26.37 -9.28 5.98
CA ASN A 377 25.71 -8.06 6.46
C ASN A 377 25.16 -8.22 7.88
N ARG A 378 24.60 -9.39 8.23
CA ARG A 378 24.15 -9.69 9.60
C ARG A 378 25.32 -9.72 10.58
N GLN A 379 26.43 -10.31 10.18
CA GLN A 379 27.65 -10.38 10.97
C GLN A 379 28.24 -8.98 11.22
N LEU A 380 28.42 -8.18 10.17
CA LEU A 380 28.92 -6.80 10.28
C LEU A 380 28.00 -5.91 11.13
N LYS A 381 26.68 -6.07 11.03
CA LYS A 381 25.74 -5.35 11.90
C LYS A 381 25.87 -5.75 13.36
N LYS A 382 26.21 -7.02 13.64
CA LYS A 382 26.48 -7.47 15.01
C LYS A 382 27.78 -6.85 15.51
N GLU A 383 28.84 -6.94 14.73
CA GLU A 383 30.15 -6.35 15.06
C GLU A 383 30.06 -4.84 15.26
N LEU A 384 29.28 -4.13 14.44
CA LEU A 384 29.05 -2.69 14.61
C LEU A 384 28.40 -2.38 15.97
N ARG A 385 27.33 -3.11 16.33
CA ARG A 385 26.69 -2.94 17.65
C ARG A 385 27.65 -3.24 18.80
N ASP A 386 28.46 -4.28 18.67
CA ASP A 386 29.45 -4.64 19.69
C ASP A 386 30.51 -3.53 19.82
N LYS A 387 30.94 -2.91 18.71
CA LYS A 387 31.87 -1.77 18.71
C LYS A 387 31.24 -0.49 19.26
N ASP A 388 29.98 -0.22 18.96
CA ASP A 388 29.25 0.93 19.52
C ASP A 388 29.13 0.81 21.04
N ASN A 389 28.80 -0.38 21.55
CA ASN A 389 28.75 -0.64 22.99
C ASN A 389 30.11 -0.37 23.66
N VAL A 390 31.21 -0.88 23.07
CA VAL A 390 32.57 -0.62 23.58
C VAL A 390 32.92 0.87 23.53
N LEU A 391 32.49 1.57 22.48
CA LEU A 391 32.71 3.01 22.36
C LEU A 391 31.96 3.78 23.45
N ASP A 392 30.73 3.40 23.77
CA ASP A 392 29.94 4.06 24.80
C ASP A 392 30.49 3.79 26.21
N GLU A 393 30.98 2.57 26.49
CA GLU A 393 31.75 2.27 27.71
C GLU A 393 33.03 3.13 27.80
N ALA A 394 33.75 3.29 26.69
CA ALA A 394 34.93 4.16 26.62
C ALA A 394 34.58 5.65 26.82
N LYS A 395 33.44 6.12 26.31
CA LYS A 395 32.97 7.49 26.54
C LYS A 395 32.61 7.72 28.01
N GLU A 396 31.91 6.78 28.64
CA GLU A 396 31.52 6.92 30.05
C GLU A 396 32.74 6.90 30.97
N THR A 397 33.70 5.99 30.72
CA THR A 397 34.98 6.01 31.45
C THR A 397 35.75 7.31 31.26
N ASN A 398 35.78 7.86 30.03
CA ASN A 398 36.40 9.15 29.76
C ASN A 398 35.67 10.30 30.49
N ARG A 399 34.34 10.29 30.51
CA ARG A 399 33.52 11.26 31.27
C ARG A 399 33.84 11.22 32.76
N HIS A 400 33.95 10.03 33.34
CA HIS A 400 34.37 9.87 34.74
C HIS A 400 35.77 10.44 35.00
N LEU A 401 36.72 10.20 34.11
CA LEU A 401 38.08 10.74 34.21
C LEU A 401 38.09 12.28 34.08
N GLN A 402 37.34 12.83 33.13
CA GLN A 402 37.18 14.28 32.96
C GLN A 402 36.61 14.92 34.23
N ASN A 403 35.54 14.36 34.79
CA ASN A 403 34.95 14.83 36.05
C ASN A 403 35.96 14.78 37.21
N ARG A 404 36.80 13.74 37.27
CA ARG A 404 37.86 13.63 38.29
C ARG A 404 38.96 14.68 38.10
N ILE A 405 39.37 14.93 36.87
CA ILE A 405 40.33 15.99 36.52
C ILE A 405 39.78 17.36 36.88
N GLU A 406 38.51 17.62 36.58
CA GLU A 406 37.85 18.88 36.93
C GLU A 406 37.80 19.11 38.44
N LYS A 407 37.46 18.07 39.22
CA LYS A 407 37.55 18.12 40.69
C LYS A 407 38.97 18.44 41.17
N LEU A 408 39.99 17.81 40.57
CA LEU A 408 41.38 18.08 40.91
C LEU A 408 41.79 19.52 40.57
N ARG A 409 41.37 20.05 39.41
CA ARG A 409 41.60 21.45 39.02
C ARG A 409 40.96 22.43 39.99
N LEU A 410 39.72 22.18 40.40
CA LEU A 410 39.01 22.99 41.39
C LEU A 410 39.68 22.93 42.77
N SER A 411 40.22 21.76 43.16
CA SER A 411 40.95 21.60 44.43
C SER A 411 42.34 22.23 44.42
N GLY A 412 43.03 22.24 43.27
CA GLY A 412 44.35 22.88 43.10
C GLY A 412 44.27 24.41 43.08
N SER A 413 43.16 24.96 42.59
CA SER A 413 42.88 26.41 42.58
C SER A 413 42.58 26.98 43.99
N ARG A 414 42.25 26.12 44.97
CA ARG A 414 41.98 26.51 46.36
C ARG A 414 43.17 26.42 47.31
N ARG A 415 44.40 26.25 46.83
CA ARG A 415 45.59 26.43 47.69
C ARG A 415 45.97 27.92 47.72
N PRO A 416 45.84 28.61 48.86
CA PRO A 416 46.42 29.93 49.02
C PRO A 416 47.95 29.77 49.01
N LEU A 417 48.64 30.68 48.30
CA LEU A 417 50.09 30.89 48.43
C LEU A 417 50.44 31.36 49.84
#